data_AF-A0A8K0PXN6-F1
#
_entry.id   AF-A0A8K0PXN6-F1
#
_cell.length_a   1.000
_cell.length_b   1.000
_cell.length_c   1.000
_cell.angle_alpha   90.00
_cell.angle_beta   90.00
_cell.angle_gamma   90.00
#
_symmetry.space_group_name_H-M   'P 1'
#
loop_
_entity.id
_entity.type
_entity.pdbx_description
1 polymer ?
#
loop_
_entity_poly.entity_id
_entity_poly.type
_entity_poly.pdbx_seq_one_letter_code
_entity_poly.pdbx_strand_id
1 'polypeptide(L)'
;MVGAEKDRVEERAPRPEADQAVDESSDVDGDFASVQKLLNQKRRAAKDSPALRLQKALPFIAYRLTACPELSLGLFLTVVPDRAANLGIETLPTARAVETGRVDGAVSVLLAHTISTRCRGDVITDADMGYPKDWQSSGGRATGQDVGHQEGGRTVGVHSLAVLPRVQRCGIGQTIMKAYLDQMKNSGLVDRVTLICQDVLSI
;
A
#
# COMPACT_ATOMS: atom_id res chain seq x y z
N MET A 1 -3.63 18.20 -79.40
CA MET A 1 -2.96 19.52 -79.48
C MET A 1 -2.88 20.04 -78.05
N VAL A 2 -1.78 19.75 -77.34
CA VAL A 2 -0.49 20.49 -77.32
C VAL A 2 -0.59 21.77 -76.49
N GLY A 3 0.13 21.76 -75.36
CA GLY A 3 0.75 22.91 -74.69
C GLY A 3 -0.17 23.79 -73.83
N ALA A 4 0.30 24.51 -72.81
CA ALA A 4 1.56 24.57 -72.10
C ALA A 4 1.36 25.56 -70.94
N GLU A 5 1.84 25.19 -69.75
CA GLU A 5 2.55 25.97 -68.72
C GLU A 5 2.56 27.52 -68.75
N LYS A 6 2.32 28.14 -67.58
CA LYS A 6 3.28 28.98 -66.81
C LYS A 6 2.59 29.60 -65.59
N ASP A 7 2.93 29.15 -64.38
CA ASP A 7 4.02 29.62 -63.51
C ASP A 7 3.78 31.05 -62.99
N ARG A 8 3.27 31.18 -61.76
CA ARG A 8 4.03 31.22 -60.49
C ARG A 8 4.96 32.42 -60.42
N VAL A 9 4.48 33.39 -59.64
CA VAL A 9 5.16 34.61 -59.22
C VAL A 9 6.42 34.25 -58.44
N GLU A 10 7.54 34.78 -58.90
CA GLU A 10 8.84 34.73 -58.24
C GLU A 10 8.99 36.00 -57.39
N GLU A 11 9.04 35.89 -56.06
CA GLU A 11 9.65 36.94 -55.24
C GLU A 11 10.33 36.34 -54.00
N ARG A 12 11.67 36.26 -54.12
CA ARG A 12 12.74 36.36 -53.11
C ARG A 12 12.49 35.84 -51.68
N ALA A 13 13.27 34.81 -51.34
CA ALA A 13 13.49 34.34 -49.97
C ALA A 13 14.13 35.42 -49.06
N PRO A 14 13.65 35.62 -47.83
CA PRO A 14 14.44 36.19 -46.75
C PRO A 14 15.39 35.12 -46.18
N ARG A 15 16.62 35.55 -45.90
CA ARG A 15 17.69 34.77 -45.22
C ARG A 15 17.26 34.40 -43.79
N PRO A 16 17.86 33.35 -43.19
CA PRO A 16 17.49 32.92 -41.85
C PRO A 16 17.85 34.04 -40.85
N GLU A 17 16.86 34.54 -40.12
CA GLU A 17 17.13 35.34 -38.94
C GLU A 17 17.85 34.45 -37.93
N ALA A 18 18.95 34.98 -37.41
CA ALA A 18 19.77 34.32 -36.42
C ALA A 18 18.91 33.94 -35.22
N ASP A 19 18.97 32.66 -34.88
CA ASP A 19 18.47 32.05 -33.67
C ASP A 19 19.12 32.74 -32.46
N GLN A 20 18.52 33.85 -32.00
CA GLN A 20 18.89 34.47 -30.73
C GLN A 20 18.26 33.64 -29.63
N ALA A 21 18.88 32.49 -29.35
CA ALA A 21 18.70 31.82 -28.08
C ALA A 21 19.15 32.81 -27.00
N VAL A 22 18.18 33.38 -26.28
CA VAL A 22 18.44 34.13 -25.07
C VAL A 22 18.91 33.10 -24.05
N ASP A 23 20.22 33.01 -23.85
CA ASP A 23 20.82 32.25 -22.77
C ASP A 23 20.52 32.97 -21.45
N GLU A 24 19.33 32.71 -20.90
CA GLU A 24 18.97 33.05 -19.53
C GLU A 24 19.66 32.07 -18.55
N SER A 25 20.98 31.93 -18.65
CA SER A 25 21.80 31.48 -17.52
C SER A 25 22.08 32.66 -16.59
N SER A 26 21.02 33.38 -16.18
CA SER A 26 21.10 34.10 -14.92
C SER A 26 21.11 33.03 -13.84
N ASP A 27 22.30 32.78 -13.29
CA ASP A 27 22.51 31.92 -12.14
C ASP A 27 21.44 32.24 -11.09
N VAL A 28 20.41 31.39 -10.99
CA VAL A 28 19.45 31.47 -9.90
C VAL A 28 20.29 31.26 -8.66
N ASP A 29 20.43 32.32 -7.85
CA ASP A 29 21.25 32.34 -6.64
C ASP A 29 21.15 30.97 -5.95
N GLY A 30 22.26 30.24 -5.87
CA GLY A 30 22.28 28.83 -5.40
C GLY A 30 21.64 28.64 -4.03
N ASP A 31 21.47 29.74 -3.28
CA ASP A 31 20.75 29.83 -2.02
C ASP A 31 19.22 29.66 -2.19
N PHE A 32 18.59 30.28 -3.20
CA PHE A 32 17.15 30.15 -3.45
C PHE A 32 16.76 28.72 -3.88
N ALA A 33 17.53 28.11 -4.78
CA ALA A 33 17.33 26.73 -5.21
C ALA A 33 17.46 25.74 -4.03
N SER A 34 18.40 26.00 -3.12
CA SER A 34 18.61 25.22 -1.90
C SER A 34 17.44 25.35 -0.92
N VAL A 35 16.93 26.57 -0.72
CA VAL A 35 15.73 26.84 0.11
C VAL A 35 14.50 26.13 -0.45
N GLN A 36 14.27 26.19 -1.77
CA GLN A 36 13.14 25.52 -2.40
C GLN A 36 13.24 23.99 -2.31
N LYS A 37 14.46 23.43 -2.43
CA LYS A 37 14.72 22.00 -2.23
C LYS A 37 14.44 21.60 -0.78
N LEU A 38 14.87 22.40 0.20
CA LEU A 38 14.61 22.16 1.63
C LEU A 38 13.11 22.24 1.96
N LEU A 39 12.40 23.23 1.43
CA LEU A 39 10.95 23.37 1.61
C LEU A 39 10.20 22.21 0.97
N ASN A 40 10.61 21.77 -0.22
CA ASN A 40 10.04 20.60 -0.87
C ASN A 40 10.34 19.31 -0.12
N GLN A 41 11.54 19.16 0.45
CA GLN A 41 11.91 18.01 1.29
C GLN A 41 11.08 17.99 2.59
N LYS A 42 10.92 19.13 3.26
CA LYS A 42 10.04 19.27 4.42
C LYS A 42 8.59 18.96 4.07
N ARG A 43 8.09 19.41 2.92
CA ARG A 43 6.74 19.10 2.42
C ARG A 43 6.56 17.60 2.11
N ARG A 44 7.57 16.95 1.53
CA ARG A 44 7.57 15.49 1.28
C ARG A 44 7.60 14.71 2.59
N ALA A 45 8.48 15.07 3.53
CA ALA A 45 8.56 14.45 4.85
C ALA A 45 7.25 14.62 5.66
N ALA A 46 6.61 15.80 5.57
CA ALA A 46 5.31 16.04 6.21
C ALA A 46 4.18 15.19 5.59
N LYS A 47 4.18 15.01 4.25
CA LYS A 47 3.22 14.15 3.54
C LYS A 47 3.37 12.66 3.90
N ASP A 48 4.57 12.23 4.32
CA ASP A 48 4.90 10.85 4.71
C ASP A 48 4.97 10.63 6.24
N SER A 49 4.38 11.52 7.03
CA SER A 49 4.32 11.32 8.48
C SER A 49 3.59 10.01 8.85
N PRO A 50 3.97 9.33 9.96
CA PRO A 50 3.33 8.09 10.40
C PRO A 50 1.81 8.24 10.61
N ALA A 51 1.37 9.37 11.15
CA ALA A 51 -0.05 9.65 11.39
C ALA A 51 -0.86 9.70 10.08
N LEU A 52 -0.33 10.36 9.05
CA LEU A 52 -0.96 10.40 7.72
C LEU A 52 -0.98 9.03 7.05
N ARG A 53 0.09 8.22 7.22
CA ARG A 53 0.11 6.84 6.73
C ARG A 53 -0.98 6.00 7.37
N LEU A 54 -1.14 6.11 8.69
CA LEU A 54 -2.22 5.42 9.41
C LEU A 54 -3.60 5.90 8.95
N GLN A 55 -3.81 7.21 8.81
CA GLN A 55 -5.10 7.75 8.37
C GLN A 55 -5.49 7.29 6.96
N LYS A 56 -4.51 7.09 6.08
CA LYS A 56 -4.72 6.52 4.74
C LYS A 56 -4.96 5.01 4.76
N ALA A 57 -4.25 4.27 5.61
CA ALA A 57 -4.32 2.81 5.66
C ALA A 57 -5.54 2.29 6.45
N LEU A 58 -6.02 3.03 7.45
CA LEU A 58 -7.07 2.59 8.38
C LEU A 58 -8.38 2.22 7.65
N PRO A 59 -8.93 3.02 6.73
CA PRO A 59 -10.17 2.66 6.04
C PRO A 59 -10.03 1.38 5.21
N PHE A 60 -8.86 1.20 4.59
CA PHE A 60 -8.55 0.03 3.80
C PHE A 60 -8.47 -1.24 4.68
N ILE A 61 -7.77 -1.17 5.83
CA ILE A 61 -7.67 -2.30 6.77
C ILE A 61 -9.06 -2.65 7.33
N ALA A 62 -9.81 -1.64 7.76
CA ALA A 62 -11.15 -1.84 8.31
C ALA A 62 -12.11 -2.47 7.29
N TYR A 63 -12.02 -2.05 6.01
CA TYR A 63 -12.79 -2.67 4.95
C TYR A 63 -12.48 -4.17 4.81
N ARG A 64 -11.20 -4.57 4.74
CA ARG A 64 -10.83 -5.99 4.55
C ARG A 64 -11.23 -6.87 5.73
N LEU A 65 -11.06 -6.37 6.95
CA LEU A 65 -11.49 -7.10 8.15
C LEU A 65 -13.02 -7.18 8.27
N THR A 66 -13.76 -6.34 7.57
CA THR A 66 -15.24 -6.37 7.54
C THR A 66 -15.76 -7.24 6.40
N ALA A 67 -15.23 -7.04 5.18
CA ALA A 67 -15.72 -7.66 3.95
C ALA A 67 -15.18 -9.07 3.74
N CYS A 68 -13.95 -9.35 4.18
CA CYS A 68 -13.28 -10.64 3.98
C CYS A 68 -12.36 -11.03 5.15
N PRO A 69 -12.89 -11.12 6.38
CA PRO A 69 -12.09 -11.48 7.56
C PRO A 69 -11.44 -12.86 7.43
N GLU A 70 -12.05 -13.79 6.69
CA GLU A 70 -11.58 -15.16 6.47
C GLU A 70 -10.26 -15.25 5.70
N LEU A 71 -9.87 -14.17 5.03
CA LEU A 71 -8.63 -14.06 4.26
C LEU A 71 -7.51 -13.38 5.03
N SER A 72 -7.76 -12.94 6.26
CA SER A 72 -6.76 -12.28 7.11
C SER A 72 -6.37 -13.20 8.27
N LEU A 73 -5.10 -13.15 8.67
CA LEU A 73 -4.57 -13.97 9.76
C LEU A 73 -3.75 -13.10 10.72
N GLY A 74 -3.95 -13.29 12.02
CA GLY A 74 -3.15 -12.65 13.06
C GLY A 74 -2.41 -13.69 13.90
N LEU A 75 -1.13 -13.45 14.16
CA LEU A 75 -0.33 -14.25 15.09
C LEU A 75 -0.26 -13.51 16.43
N PHE A 76 -0.87 -14.13 17.44
CA PHE A 76 -0.97 -13.58 18.79
C PHE A 76 -0.14 -14.39 19.78
N LEU A 77 0.39 -13.72 20.79
CA LEU A 77 1.06 -14.33 21.93
C LEU A 77 0.32 -13.98 23.21
N THR A 78 0.00 -14.99 24.00
CA THR A 78 -0.52 -14.82 25.35
C THR A 78 0.62 -14.51 26.31
N VAL A 79 0.55 -13.37 27.00
CA VAL A 79 1.56 -12.97 27.99
C VAL A 79 0.90 -12.46 29.27
N VAL A 80 1.57 -12.66 30.40
CA VAL A 80 1.24 -11.97 31.65
C VAL A 80 1.89 -10.58 31.60
N PRO A 81 1.14 -9.47 31.71
CA PRO A 81 1.66 -8.12 31.53
C PRO A 81 2.94 -7.82 32.34
N ASP A 82 2.96 -8.19 33.62
CA ASP A 82 4.11 -7.96 34.51
C ASP A 82 5.39 -8.67 34.04
N ARG A 83 5.25 -9.83 33.40
CA ARG A 83 6.38 -10.59 32.85
C ARG A 83 6.85 -10.04 31.50
N ALA A 84 5.99 -9.31 30.80
CA ALA A 84 6.25 -8.76 29.48
C ALA A 84 6.60 -7.25 29.49
N ALA A 85 6.47 -6.58 30.63
CA ALA A 85 6.68 -5.13 30.76
C ALA A 85 8.05 -4.67 30.22
N ASN A 86 9.10 -5.47 30.45
CA ASN A 86 10.47 -5.15 30.03
C ASN A 86 10.76 -5.50 28.55
N LEU A 87 9.84 -6.18 27.85
CA LEU A 87 10.03 -6.58 26.46
C LEU A 87 9.80 -5.42 25.47
N GLY A 88 9.19 -4.32 25.92
CA GLY A 88 8.95 -3.13 25.09
C GLY A 88 8.01 -3.36 23.91
N ILE A 89 7.11 -4.34 24.01
CA ILE A 89 6.18 -4.71 22.94
C ILE A 89 5.16 -3.58 22.71
N GLU A 90 5.18 -2.99 21.52
CA GLU A 90 4.36 -1.81 21.18
C GLU A 90 2.85 -2.09 21.20
N THR A 91 2.44 -3.34 20.95
CA THR A 91 1.04 -3.77 20.94
C THR A 91 0.50 -4.15 22.33
N LEU A 92 1.37 -4.25 23.34
CA LEU A 92 0.98 -4.60 24.71
C LEU A 92 -0.05 -3.64 25.34
N PRO A 93 0.06 -2.30 25.20
CA PRO A 93 -0.91 -1.37 25.78
C PRO A 93 -2.33 -1.51 25.17
N THR A 94 -2.43 -2.05 23.96
CA THR A 94 -3.69 -2.27 23.24
C THR A 94 -4.19 -3.72 23.36
N ALA A 95 -3.43 -4.59 24.03
CA ALA A 95 -3.76 -6.01 24.16
C ALA A 95 -5.02 -6.20 25.01
N ARG A 96 -5.83 -7.19 24.63
CA ARG A 96 -7.06 -7.55 25.37
C ARG A 96 -6.81 -8.79 26.21
N ALA A 97 -7.52 -8.90 27.33
CA ALA A 97 -7.50 -10.11 28.15
C ALA A 97 -7.88 -11.34 27.30
N VAL A 98 -7.13 -12.42 27.44
CA VAL A 98 -7.36 -13.67 26.69
C VAL A 98 -8.69 -14.30 27.10
N GLU A 99 -8.95 -14.32 28.41
CA GLU A 99 -10.15 -14.89 29.03
C GLU A 99 -10.56 -14.05 30.23
N THR A 100 -11.86 -13.78 30.36
CA THR A 100 -12.41 -13.07 31.53
C THR A 100 -12.35 -13.98 32.76
N GLY A 101 -11.56 -13.61 33.77
CA GLY A 101 -11.48 -14.33 35.05
C GLY A 101 -10.18 -15.08 35.30
N ARG A 102 -9.22 -15.02 34.37
CA ARG A 102 -7.89 -15.61 34.58
C ARG A 102 -7.12 -14.81 35.64
N VAL A 103 -6.66 -15.48 36.70
CA VAL A 103 -6.04 -14.85 37.88
C VAL A 103 -4.76 -14.09 37.56
N ASP A 104 -4.01 -14.56 36.56
CA ASP A 104 -2.74 -13.94 36.13
C ASP A 104 -2.91 -12.74 35.18
N GLY A 105 -4.15 -12.37 34.84
CA GLY A 105 -4.44 -11.21 33.99
C GLY A 105 -3.84 -11.32 32.58
N ALA A 106 -3.62 -12.53 32.05
CA ALA A 106 -2.96 -12.71 30.77
C ALA A 106 -3.70 -12.02 29.60
N VAL A 107 -2.92 -11.36 28.73
CA VAL A 107 -3.39 -10.60 27.57
C VAL A 107 -2.87 -11.19 26.26
N SER A 108 -3.64 -10.98 25.19
CA SER A 108 -3.31 -11.42 23.83
C SER A 108 -2.66 -10.28 23.06
N VAL A 109 -1.38 -10.46 22.75
CA VAL A 109 -0.54 -9.46 22.08
C VAL A 109 -0.39 -9.83 20.61
N LEU A 110 -0.71 -8.91 19.70
CA LEU A 110 -0.47 -9.10 18.27
C LEU A 110 1.03 -8.96 17.94
N LEU A 111 1.62 -9.99 17.34
CA LEU A 111 3.02 -9.99 16.91
C LEU A 111 3.17 -9.80 15.40
N ALA A 112 2.25 -10.36 14.62
CA ALA A 112 2.27 -10.24 13.17
C ALA A 112 0.87 -10.41 12.60
N HIS A 113 0.63 -9.87 11.41
CA HIS A 113 -0.63 -10.08 10.68
C HIS A 113 -0.41 -10.19 9.17
N THR A 114 -1.31 -10.91 8.51
CA THR A 114 -1.58 -10.81 7.08
C THR A 114 -2.98 -10.26 6.86
N ILE A 115 -3.10 -9.30 5.95
CA ILE A 115 -4.39 -8.79 5.47
C ILE A 115 -4.41 -8.96 3.96
N SER A 116 -5.46 -9.60 3.47
CA SER A 116 -5.55 -9.99 2.06
C SER A 116 -6.94 -9.76 1.49
N THR A 117 -7.07 -9.91 0.18
CA THR A 117 -8.36 -9.95 -0.48
C THR A 117 -8.40 -10.93 -1.65
N ARG A 118 -9.60 -11.29 -2.10
CA ARG A 118 -9.82 -12.08 -3.31
C ARG A 118 -10.17 -11.19 -4.49
N CYS A 119 -9.63 -11.55 -5.65
CA CYS A 119 -9.92 -10.94 -6.94
C CYS A 119 -10.24 -12.04 -7.96
N ARG A 120 -11.03 -11.69 -8.99
CA ARG A 120 -11.38 -12.62 -10.08
C ARG A 120 -10.26 -12.80 -11.11
N GLY A 121 -9.44 -11.76 -11.29
CA GLY A 121 -8.32 -11.80 -12.21
C GLY A 121 -7.18 -12.69 -11.73
N ASP A 122 -6.38 -13.15 -12.69
CA ASP A 122 -5.12 -13.86 -12.45
C ASP A 122 -4.00 -12.93 -11.99
N VAL A 123 -4.17 -11.63 -12.24
CA VAL A 123 -3.26 -10.54 -11.87
C VAL A 123 -4.03 -9.55 -11.01
N ILE A 124 -3.44 -9.13 -9.90
CA ILE A 124 -4.00 -8.10 -9.03
C ILE A 124 -3.95 -6.75 -9.75
N THR A 125 -5.08 -6.06 -9.82
CA THR A 125 -5.19 -4.70 -10.35
C THR A 125 -5.28 -3.64 -9.23
N ASP A 126 -5.07 -2.37 -9.56
CA ASP A 126 -5.29 -1.27 -8.61
C ASP A 126 -6.74 -1.22 -8.09
N ALA A 127 -7.72 -1.65 -8.90
CA ALA A 127 -9.11 -1.76 -8.48
C ALA A 127 -9.28 -2.84 -7.39
N ASP A 128 -8.59 -3.98 -7.52
CA ASP A 128 -8.58 -5.03 -6.50
C ASP A 128 -7.92 -4.57 -5.20
N MET A 129 -6.89 -3.72 -5.28
CA MET A 129 -6.24 -3.07 -4.13
C MET A 129 -7.13 -2.01 -3.47
N GLY A 130 -8.07 -1.44 -4.21
CA GLY A 130 -9.01 -0.41 -3.76
C GLY A 130 -10.07 -0.91 -2.78
N TYR A 131 -11.01 -0.02 -2.46
CA TYR A 131 -12.22 -0.37 -1.72
C TYR A 131 -13.37 0.59 -2.11
N PRO A 132 -14.63 0.11 -2.13
CA PRO A 132 -15.81 0.94 -2.39
C PRO A 132 -15.91 2.06 -1.37
N LYS A 133 -16.23 3.30 -1.75
CA LYS A 133 -16.24 4.44 -0.82
C LYS A 133 -17.39 4.41 0.19
N ASP A 134 -18.44 3.68 -0.13
CA ASP A 134 -19.67 3.47 0.62
C ASP A 134 -19.69 2.14 1.40
N TRP A 135 -18.55 1.45 1.52
CA TRP A 135 -18.46 0.13 2.12
C TRP A 135 -18.96 0.05 3.58
N GLN A 136 -18.86 1.14 4.35
CA GLN A 136 -19.35 1.17 5.73
C GLN A 136 -20.88 1.11 5.78
N SER A 137 -21.57 1.73 4.82
CA SER A 137 -23.03 1.76 4.75
C SER A 137 -23.61 0.45 4.23
N SER A 138 -22.84 -0.30 3.44
CA SER A 138 -23.24 -1.58 2.84
C SER A 138 -22.75 -2.82 3.60
N GLY A 139 -22.23 -2.65 4.82
CA GLY A 139 -21.76 -3.77 5.65
C GLY A 139 -20.61 -4.56 5.01
N GLY A 140 -19.74 -3.89 4.24
CA GLY A 140 -18.63 -4.51 3.53
C GLY A 140 -18.99 -5.17 2.19
N ARG A 141 -20.28 -5.19 1.81
CA ARG A 141 -20.75 -5.78 0.55
C ARG A 141 -21.19 -4.70 -0.43
N ALA A 142 -20.26 -4.20 -1.25
CA ALA A 142 -20.66 -3.37 -2.39
C ALA A 142 -21.12 -4.27 -3.53
N THR A 143 -22.43 -4.51 -3.61
CA THR A 143 -23.02 -5.26 -4.71
C THR A 143 -22.88 -4.47 -6.02
N GLY A 144 -22.23 -5.07 -7.03
CA GLY A 144 -22.13 -4.48 -8.37
C GLY A 144 -20.95 -3.53 -8.63
N GLN A 145 -19.99 -3.41 -7.70
CA GLN A 145 -18.75 -2.69 -7.93
C GLN A 145 -17.59 -3.68 -8.10
N ASP A 146 -16.86 -3.62 -9.22
CA ASP A 146 -15.63 -4.41 -9.45
C ASP A 146 -14.40 -3.76 -8.76
N VAL A 147 -14.59 -3.28 -7.52
CA VAL A 147 -13.55 -2.63 -6.73
C VAL A 147 -13.45 -3.30 -5.37
N GLY A 148 -12.23 -3.66 -4.98
CA GLY A 148 -11.96 -4.26 -3.69
C GLY A 148 -12.20 -5.77 -3.66
N HIS A 149 -12.90 -6.24 -2.62
CA HIS A 149 -13.07 -7.67 -2.37
C HIS A 149 -14.08 -8.29 -3.32
N GLN A 150 -13.67 -9.36 -4.01
CA GLN A 150 -14.53 -10.12 -4.90
C GLN A 150 -14.74 -11.53 -4.35
N GLU A 151 -15.93 -11.79 -3.79
CA GLU A 151 -16.28 -13.06 -3.15
C GLU A 151 -16.19 -14.28 -4.10
N GLY A 152 -16.37 -14.09 -5.41
CA GLY A 152 -16.18 -15.14 -6.41
C GLY A 152 -14.73 -15.33 -6.89
N GLY A 153 -13.79 -14.53 -6.36
CA GLY A 153 -12.40 -14.57 -6.78
C GLY A 153 -11.65 -15.82 -6.33
N ARG A 154 -10.78 -16.35 -7.21
CA ARG A 154 -9.93 -17.52 -6.96
C ARG A 154 -8.47 -17.15 -6.69
N THR A 155 -8.10 -15.89 -6.92
CA THR A 155 -6.77 -15.35 -6.62
C THR A 155 -6.83 -14.54 -5.35
N VAL A 156 -5.89 -14.77 -4.43
CA VAL A 156 -5.73 -13.95 -3.22
C VAL A 156 -4.56 -13.01 -3.39
N GLY A 157 -4.79 -11.72 -3.15
CA GLY A 157 -3.74 -10.71 -3.02
C GLY A 157 -3.41 -10.45 -1.55
N VAL A 158 -2.17 -10.68 -1.15
CA VAL A 158 -1.65 -10.27 0.16
C VAL A 158 -1.28 -8.79 0.09
N HIS A 159 -2.00 -7.97 0.85
CA HIS A 159 -1.85 -6.51 0.79
C HIS A 159 -1.02 -5.97 1.95
N SER A 160 -1.10 -6.61 3.11
CA SER A 160 -0.26 -6.30 4.26
C SER A 160 0.31 -7.58 4.83
N LEU A 161 1.63 -7.62 5.01
CA LEU A 161 2.32 -8.56 5.88
C LEU A 161 3.21 -7.73 6.78
N ALA A 162 2.88 -7.67 8.07
CA ALA A 162 3.65 -6.91 9.04
C ALA A 162 4.05 -7.79 10.21
N VAL A 163 5.29 -7.61 10.66
CA VAL A 163 5.84 -8.23 11.86
C VAL A 163 6.33 -7.11 12.76
N LEU A 164 5.93 -7.15 14.04
CA LEU A 164 6.36 -6.19 15.04
C LEU A 164 7.90 -6.09 15.05
N PRO A 165 8.50 -4.89 14.95
CA PRO A 165 9.94 -4.73 14.75
C PRO A 165 10.81 -5.52 15.72
N ARG A 166 10.43 -5.57 17.00
CA ARG A 166 11.19 -6.25 18.06
C ARG A 166 11.28 -7.77 17.92
N VAL A 167 10.38 -8.39 17.17
CA VAL A 167 10.36 -9.84 16.95
C VAL A 167 10.65 -10.21 15.50
N GLN A 168 11.12 -9.25 14.71
CA GLN A 168 11.67 -9.52 13.38
C GLN A 168 12.96 -10.33 13.50
N ARG A 169 13.34 -11.01 12.41
CA ARG A 169 14.50 -11.93 12.36
C ARG A 169 14.42 -13.16 13.29
N CYS A 170 13.34 -13.33 14.05
CA CYS A 170 13.07 -14.52 14.87
C CYS A 170 12.20 -15.59 14.17
N GLY A 171 12.12 -15.55 12.83
CA GLY A 171 11.30 -16.49 12.06
C GLY A 171 9.79 -16.22 12.06
N ILE A 172 9.28 -15.25 12.84
CA ILE A 172 7.85 -14.93 12.94
C ILE A 172 7.18 -14.68 11.59
N GLY A 173 7.84 -13.93 10.70
CA GLY A 173 7.33 -13.68 9.34
C GLY A 173 7.19 -14.94 8.50
N GLN A 174 8.11 -15.90 8.64
CA GLN A 174 8.01 -17.19 7.97
C GLN A 174 6.89 -18.04 8.57
N THR A 175 6.76 -18.04 9.90
CA THR A 175 5.72 -18.78 10.62
C THR A 175 4.32 -18.32 10.19
N ILE A 176 4.05 -17.01 10.21
CA ILE A 176 2.74 -16.50 9.82
C ILE A 176 2.46 -16.74 8.34
N MET A 177 3.44 -16.59 7.45
CA MET A 177 3.24 -16.83 6.02
C MET A 177 2.99 -18.31 5.72
N LYS A 178 3.67 -19.24 6.39
CA LYS A 178 3.40 -20.68 6.26
C LYS A 178 1.99 -21.02 6.73
N ALA A 179 1.62 -20.58 7.94
CA ALA A 179 0.29 -20.80 8.48
C ALA A 179 -0.81 -20.21 7.57
N TYR A 180 -0.54 -19.03 7.01
CA TYR A 180 -1.42 -18.38 6.06
C TYR A 180 -1.60 -19.18 4.77
N LEU A 181 -0.51 -19.65 4.14
CA LEU A 181 -0.57 -20.47 2.94
C LEU A 181 -1.29 -21.80 3.19
N ASP A 182 -1.05 -22.43 4.34
CA ASP A 182 -1.75 -23.65 4.74
C ASP A 182 -3.26 -23.41 4.91
N GLN A 183 -3.65 -22.30 5.56
CA GLN A 183 -5.05 -21.91 5.68
C GLN A 183 -5.71 -21.69 4.31
N MET A 184 -5.03 -20.95 3.41
CA MET A 184 -5.55 -20.68 2.07
C MET A 184 -5.70 -21.97 1.27
N LYS A 185 -4.71 -22.86 1.30
CA LYS A 185 -4.74 -24.17 0.65
C LYS A 185 -5.88 -25.04 1.17
N ASN A 186 -6.07 -25.09 2.47
CA ASN A 186 -7.09 -25.93 3.12
C ASN A 186 -8.51 -25.35 2.98
N SER A 187 -8.66 -24.07 2.65
CA SER A 187 -9.97 -23.45 2.46
C SER A 187 -10.72 -23.98 1.23
N GLY A 188 -10.00 -24.45 0.20
CA GLY A 188 -10.59 -24.83 -1.10
C GLY A 188 -11.17 -23.66 -1.91
N LEU A 189 -11.08 -22.43 -1.39
CA LEU A 189 -11.68 -21.23 -1.99
C LEU A 189 -10.79 -20.60 -3.06
N VAL A 190 -9.49 -20.87 -3.03
CA VAL A 190 -8.47 -20.10 -3.77
C VAL A 190 -7.47 -21.03 -4.44
N ASP A 191 -7.04 -20.65 -5.64
CA ASP A 191 -6.09 -21.41 -6.46
C ASP A 191 -4.67 -20.88 -6.32
N ARG A 192 -4.52 -19.59 -5.99
CA ARG A 192 -3.21 -18.93 -5.91
C ARG A 192 -3.18 -17.79 -4.91
N VAL A 193 -2.00 -17.56 -4.37
CA VAL A 193 -1.67 -16.41 -3.51
C VAL A 193 -0.64 -15.57 -4.25
N THR A 194 -0.92 -14.27 -4.33
CA THR A 194 -0.12 -13.27 -5.04
C THR A 194 0.19 -12.14 -4.08
N LEU A 195 1.34 -11.50 -4.24
CA LEU A 195 1.73 -10.34 -3.43
C LEU A 195 2.45 -9.33 -4.30
N ILE A 196 2.25 -8.05 -4.00
CA ILE A 196 2.96 -6.96 -4.66
C ILE A 196 4.07 -6.51 -3.71
N CYS A 197 5.32 -6.68 -4.16
CA CYS A 197 6.48 -6.14 -3.46
C CYS A 197 6.89 -4.80 -4.07
N GLN A 198 7.34 -3.87 -3.23
CA GLN A 198 8.16 -2.76 -3.70
C GLN A 198 9.61 -3.23 -3.84
N ASP A 199 10.28 -2.82 -4.91
CA ASP A 199 11.68 -3.19 -5.21
C ASP A 199 12.72 -2.58 -4.25
N VAL A 200 12.32 -1.58 -3.44
CA VAL A 200 13.24 -0.82 -2.58
C VAL A 200 13.10 -1.20 -1.11
N LEU A 201 14.02 -2.03 -0.63
CA LEU A 201 14.33 -2.15 0.80
C LEU A 201 15.23 -0.95 1.19
N SER A 202 14.65 0.20 1.53
CA SER A 202 15.40 1.23 2.25
C SER A 202 15.55 0.78 3.71
N ILE A 203 16.69 0.17 4.02
CA ILE A 203 17.17 -0.07 5.39
C ILE A 203 17.85 1.20 5.88
#